data_AF-A0A4Y2HT36-F1
#
_entry.id   AF-A0A4Y2HT36-F1
#
_cell.length_a   1.000
_cell.length_b   1.000
_cell.length_c   1.000
_cell.angle_alpha   90.00
_cell.angle_beta   90.00
_cell.angle_gamma   90.00
#
_symmetry.space_group_name_H-M   'P 1'
#
loop_
_entity.id
_entity.type
_entity.pdbx_description
1 polymer ?
#
loop_
_entity_poly.entity_id
_entity_poly.type
_entity_poly.pdbx_seq_one_letter_code
_entity_poly.pdbx_strand_id
1 'polypeptide(L)'
;MLHKLFLLDSDAFSTEIPLDNQLKDQSSIISFHNLKIDKKIGEGFYGEVLKADYFNPVLLTSEIVAVKRIKAKDPTQQLRVNELHAEMKIMKSLCHKNIVKIIGLVE
;
A
#
# COMPACT_ATOMS: atom_id res chain seq x y z
N MET A 1 -13.06 -9.46 10.07
CA MET A 1 -13.14 -8.34 9.11
C MET A 1 -11.73 -7.78 8.96
N LEU A 2 -11.22 -7.54 7.75
CA LEU A 2 -9.86 -7.00 7.54
C LEU A 2 -9.89 -5.49 7.73
N HIS A 3 -9.21 -4.97 8.76
CA HIS A 3 -9.20 -3.54 9.10
C HIS A 3 -7.97 -2.80 8.54
N LYS A 4 -7.16 -3.47 7.74
CA LYS A 4 -5.76 -3.10 7.48
C LYS A 4 -5.41 -3.35 6.02
N LEU A 5 -4.99 -2.28 5.33
CA LEU A 5 -4.66 -2.29 3.91
C LEU A 5 -3.22 -1.83 3.65
N PHE A 6 -2.51 -2.61 2.86
CA PHE A 6 -1.26 -2.26 2.20
C PHE A 6 -1.50 -1.95 0.73
N LEU A 7 -0.65 -1.11 0.16
CA LEU A 7 -0.67 -0.80 -1.26
C LEU A 7 0.61 -1.38 -1.88
N LEU A 8 0.46 -2.16 -2.96
CA LEU A 8 1.58 -2.64 -3.78
C LEU A 8 1.69 -1.76 -5.02
N ASP A 9 2.85 -1.13 -5.20
CA ASP A 9 3.26 -0.64 -6.50
C ASP A 9 3.86 -1.82 -7.30
N SER A 10 3.46 -2.00 -8.54
CA SER A 10 3.95 -3.10 -9.37
C SER A 10 5.30 -2.82 -10.01
N ASP A 11 5.74 -1.56 -10.05
CA ASP A 11 6.88 -1.14 -10.88
C ASP A 11 7.79 -0.14 -10.16
N ALA A 12 8.21 -0.46 -8.93
CA ALA A 12 9.29 0.28 -8.28
C ALA A 12 10.62 0.03 -9.02
N PHE A 13 10.89 0.79 -10.08
CA PHE A 13 12.21 1.32 -10.43
C PHE A 13 12.11 2.31 -11.60
N SER A 14 12.83 3.42 -11.47
CA SER A 14 13.18 4.42 -12.52
C SER A 14 12.28 5.67 -12.57
N THR A 15 12.45 6.58 -11.60
CA THR A 15 12.71 8.01 -11.89
C THR A 15 13.01 8.75 -10.60
N GLU A 16 14.18 9.38 -10.53
CA GLU A 16 14.52 10.33 -9.47
C GLU A 16 13.56 11.52 -9.54
N ILE A 17 12.63 11.62 -8.59
CA ILE A 17 11.79 12.81 -8.42
C ILE A 17 12.51 13.76 -7.45
N PRO A 18 12.71 15.04 -7.81
CA PRO A 18 13.45 16.00 -6.99
C PRO A 18 12.78 16.22 -5.64
N LEU A 19 13.63 16.28 -4.62
CA LEU A 19 13.36 16.40 -3.21
C LEU A 19 12.52 17.65 -2.87
N ASP A 20 11.21 17.48 -2.70
CA ASP A 20 10.41 18.44 -1.93
C ASP A 20 10.24 17.93 -0.48
N ASN A 21 10.84 18.69 0.43
CA ASN A 21 11.24 18.31 1.79
C ASN A 21 10.08 18.26 2.82
N GLN A 22 8.88 17.86 2.44
CA GLN A 22 7.72 17.80 3.36
C GLN A 22 7.06 16.42 3.52
N LEU A 23 7.72 15.33 3.13
CA LEU A 23 7.22 13.97 3.41
C LEU A 23 8.34 13.01 3.85
N LYS A 24 9.12 13.40 4.86
CA LYS A 24 9.78 12.42 5.74
C LYS A 24 8.75 11.87 6.73
N ASP A 25 7.78 11.13 6.23
CA ASP A 25 7.09 10.11 7.00
C ASP A 25 7.55 8.75 6.45
N GLN A 26 8.86 8.47 6.62
CA GLN A 26 9.50 7.19 6.28
C GLN A 26 9.03 6.02 7.17
N SER A 27 7.91 6.17 7.89
CA SER A 27 7.44 5.22 8.88
C SER A 27 6.65 4.04 8.30
N SER A 28 6.51 3.92 6.98
CA SER A 28 5.58 2.91 6.41
C SER A 28 5.95 2.36 5.03
N ILE A 29 7.25 2.31 4.69
CA ILE A 29 7.71 1.46 3.58
C ILE A 29 7.91 0.05 4.14
N ILE A 30 7.30 -0.94 3.50
CA ILE A 30 7.36 -2.34 3.93
C ILE A 30 7.98 -3.15 2.81
N SER A 31 8.99 -3.95 3.16
CA SER A 31 9.58 -4.87 2.20
C SER A 31 8.57 -5.94 1.80
N PHE A 32 8.46 -6.18 0.50
CA PHE A 32 7.69 -7.29 -0.05
C PHE A 32 8.04 -8.65 0.59
N HIS A 33 9.28 -8.86 1.02
CA HIS A 33 9.73 -10.11 1.67
C HIS A 33 9.02 -10.39 3.00
N ASN A 34 8.49 -9.36 3.66
CA ASN A 34 7.73 -9.50 4.89
C ASN A 34 6.25 -9.83 4.64
N LEU A 35 5.83 -9.97 3.37
CA LEU A 35 4.47 -10.27 2.97
C LEU A 35 4.39 -11.63 2.29
N LYS A 36 3.54 -12.49 2.82
CA LYS A 36 3.15 -13.74 2.19
C LYS A 36 1.76 -13.60 1.59
N ILE A 37 1.70 -13.37 0.28
CA ILE A 37 0.44 -13.28 -0.46
C ILE A 37 -0.28 -14.65 -0.44
N ASP A 38 -1.56 -14.65 -0.07
CA ASP A 38 -2.41 -15.85 0.01
C ASP A 38 -3.30 -15.96 -1.25
N LYS A 39 -4.38 -15.19 -1.29
CA LYS A 39 -5.37 -15.25 -2.38
C LYS A 39 -6.03 -13.91 -2.64
N LYS A 40 -6.59 -13.75 -3.83
CA LYS A 40 -7.46 -12.62 -4.14
C LYS A 40 -8.75 -12.67 -3.33
N ILE A 41 -9.10 -11.54 -2.74
CA ILE A 41 -10.32 -11.35 -1.95
C ILE A 41 -11.24 -10.27 -2.52
N GLY A 42 -10.78 -9.49 -3.49
CA GLY A 42 -11.60 -8.48 -4.15
C GLY A 42 -10.98 -7.97 -5.45
N GLU A 43 -11.82 -7.33 -6.26
CA GLU A 43 -11.43 -6.60 -7.46
C GLU A 43 -12.26 -5.33 -7.54
N GLY A 44 -11.59 -4.22 -7.82
CA GLY A 44 -12.22 -2.94 -8.07
C GLY A 44 -11.69 -2.31 -9.35
N PHE A 45 -12.12 -1.07 -9.59
CA PHE A 45 -11.71 -0.28 -10.75
C PHE A 45 -10.20 -0.09 -10.81
N TYR A 46 -9.58 0.24 -9.67
CA TYR A 46 -8.15 0.55 -9.57
C TYR A 46 -7.23 -0.68 -9.55
N GLY A 47 -7.77 -1.86 -9.28
CA GLY A 47 -6.96 -3.06 -9.22
C GLY A 47 -7.59 -4.18 -8.41
N GLU A 48 -6.75 -5.05 -7.87
CA GLU A 48 -7.19 -6.19 -7.07
C GLU A 48 -6.73 -6.08 -5.64
N VAL A 49 -7.49 -6.73 -4.75
CA VAL A 49 -7.17 -6.81 -3.33
C VAL A 49 -6.87 -8.26 -3.01
N LEU A 50 -5.68 -8.48 -2.47
CA LEU A 50 -5.14 -9.76 -2.07
C LEU A 50 -5.17 -9.85 -0.54
N LYS A 51 -5.46 -11.01 0.02
CA LYS A 51 -5.17 -11.32 1.41
C LYS A 51 -3.71 -11.73 1.52
N ALA A 52 -3.03 -11.28 2.57
CA ALA A 52 -1.65 -11.68 2.86
C ALA A 52 -1.42 -11.82 4.36
N ASP A 53 -0.40 -12.59 4.73
CA ASP A 53 0.18 -12.58 6.07
C ASP A 53 1.38 -11.62 6.07
N TYR A 54 1.34 -10.61 6.92
CA TYR A 54 2.42 -9.66 7.12
C TYR A 54 3.20 -10.00 8.38
N PHE A 55 4.52 -10.15 8.27
CA PHE A 55 5.42 -10.25 9.41
C PHE A 55 6.00 -8.88 9.74
N ASN A 56 5.70 -8.37 10.93
CA ASN A 56 6.31 -7.14 11.43
C ASN A 56 7.65 -7.47 12.11
N PRO A 57 8.80 -7.10 11.51
CA PRO A 57 10.11 -7.45 12.07
C PRO A 57 10.44 -6.69 13.36
N VAL A 58 9.78 -5.55 13.62
CA VAL A 58 10.00 -4.74 14.82
C VAL A 58 9.26 -5.34 16.02
N LEU A 59 8.02 -5.77 15.80
CA LEU A 59 7.18 -6.37 16.85
C LEU A 59 7.33 -7.88 16.96
N LEU A 60 7.99 -8.52 15.98
CA LEU A 60 8.12 -9.98 15.85
C LEU A 60 6.76 -10.70 15.84
N THR A 61 5.78 -10.08 15.18
CA THR A 61 4.40 -10.59 15.10
C THR A 61 3.94 -10.72 13.66
N SER A 62 3.15 -11.76 13.39
CA SER A 62 2.43 -11.89 12.12
C SER A 62 0.98 -11.40 12.26
N GLU A 63 0.47 -10.77 11.20
CA GLU A 63 -0.93 -10.39 11.13
C GLU A 63 -1.52 -10.54 9.72
N ILE A 64 -2.83 -10.81 9.66
CA ILE A 64 -3.54 -10.93 8.39
C ILE A 64 -3.92 -9.53 7.89
N VAL A 65 -3.57 -9.24 6.65
CA VAL A 65 -3.74 -7.94 6.01
C VAL A 65 -4.36 -8.07 4.63
N ALA A 66 -4.95 -6.97 4.15
CA ALA A 66 -5.30 -6.82 2.75
C ALA A 66 -4.17 -6.07 2.03
N VAL A 67 -3.90 -6.41 0.78
CA VAL A 67 -2.91 -5.77 -0.08
C VAL A 67 -3.58 -5.39 -1.40
N LYS A 68 -3.75 -4.10 -1.67
CA LYS A 68 -4.32 -3.58 -2.91
C LYS A 68 -3.19 -3.37 -3.91
N ARG A 69 -3.21 -4.17 -4.98
CA ARG A 69 -2.31 -4.07 -6.12
C ARG A 69 -2.98 -3.22 -7.19
N ILE A 70 -2.31 -2.16 -7.64
CA ILE A 70 -2.81 -1.29 -8.71
C ILE A 70 -2.49 -1.95 -10.07
N LYS A 71 -3.48 -2.01 -10.98
CA LYS A 71 -3.31 -2.67 -12.29
C LYS A 71 -2.54 -1.77 -13.25
N ALA A 72 -1.24 -1.96 -13.51
CA ALA A 72 -0.53 -1.30 -14.62
C ALA A 72 -1.14 -1.72 -15.98
N LYS A 73 -1.86 -0.82 -16.66
CA LYS A 73 -2.46 -1.12 -17.98
C LYS A 73 -2.23 -0.05 -19.04
N ASP A 74 -1.66 1.11 -18.71
CA ASP A 74 -1.43 2.18 -19.68
C ASP A 74 -0.29 3.13 -19.23
N PRO A 75 0.33 3.88 -20.16
CA PRO A 75 1.48 4.75 -19.94
C PRO A 75 1.22 5.99 -19.06
N THR A 76 0.01 6.13 -18.50
CA THR A 76 -0.35 7.18 -17.52
C THR A 76 0.06 6.83 -16.09
N GLN A 77 1.21 6.17 -15.94
CA GLN A 77 1.73 5.71 -14.64
C GLN A 77 1.85 6.85 -13.62
N GLN A 78 2.32 8.02 -14.06
CA GLN A 78 2.47 9.19 -13.19
C GLN A 78 1.14 9.69 -12.59
N LEU A 79 0.05 9.64 -13.37
CA LEU A 79 -1.27 10.07 -12.90
C LEU A 79 -1.77 9.15 -11.79
N ARG A 80 -1.48 7.85 -11.87
CA ARG A 80 -1.96 6.89 -10.88
C ARG A 80 -1.11 6.80 -9.63
N VAL A 81 0.20 7.07 -9.72
CA VAL A 81 1.02 7.31 -8.52
C VAL A 81 0.48 8.52 -7.75
N ASN A 82 0.10 9.60 -8.44
CA ASN A 82 -0.53 10.76 -7.80
C ASN A 82 -1.89 10.44 -7.16
N GLU A 83 -2.74 9.66 -7.82
CA GLU A 83 -4.01 9.17 -7.25
C GLU A 83 -3.77 8.29 -6.01
N LEU A 84 -2.76 7.42 -6.06
CA LEU A 84 -2.37 6.57 -4.93
C LEU A 84 -1.89 7.42 -3.75
N HIS A 85 -1.05 8.42 -3.99
CA HIS A 85 -0.60 9.35 -2.96
C HIS A 85 -1.76 10.17 -2.38
N ALA A 86 -2.71 10.61 -3.21
CA ALA A 86 -3.90 11.31 -2.75
C ALA A 86 -4.78 10.41 -1.87
N GLU A 87 -5.04 9.17 -2.29
CA GLU A 87 -5.77 8.15 -1.51
C GLU A 87 -5.07 7.89 -0.18
N MET A 88 -3.74 7.69 -0.20
CA MET A 88 -2.94 7.50 1.01
C MET A 88 -3.03 8.70 1.96
N LYS A 89 -2.92 9.93 1.44
CA LYS A 89 -2.98 11.15 2.25
C LYS A 89 -4.32 11.30 2.97
N ILE A 90 -5.42 11.02 2.27
CA ILE A 90 -6.76 11.04 2.86
C ILE A 90 -6.89 9.92 3.89
N MET A 91 -6.52 8.70 3.53
CA MET A 91 -6.72 7.54 4.41
C MET A 91 -5.82 7.59 5.65
N LYS A 92 -4.62 8.20 5.56
CA LYS A 92 -3.76 8.45 6.73
C LYS A 92 -4.38 9.44 7.73
N SER A 93 -5.23 10.36 7.28
CA SER A 93 -5.92 11.30 8.18
C SER A 93 -7.14 10.67 8.87
N LEU A 94 -7.64 9.52 8.36
CA LEU A 94 -8.80 8.83 8.90
C LEU A 94 -8.39 7.74 9.90
N CYS A 95 -8.58 8.02 11.20
CA CYS A 95 -8.36 7.04 12.27
C CYS A 95 -9.67 6.76 13.02
N HIS A 96 -10.40 5.73 12.58
CA HIS A 96 -11.67 5.36 13.20
C HIS A 96 -11.90 3.85 13.15
N LYS A 97 -12.55 3.27 14.17
CA LYS A 97 -12.77 1.81 14.30
C LYS A 97 -13.55 1.17 13.13
N ASN A 98 -14.36 1.96 12.43
CA ASN A 98 -15.17 1.51 11.28
C ASN A 98 -14.58 1.91 9.92
N ILE A 99 -13.38 2.49 9.89
CA ILE A 99 -12.68 2.88 8.67
C ILE A 99 -11.42 2.03 8.56
N VAL A 100 -11.12 1.55 7.35
CA VAL A 100 -9.91 0.77 7.09
C VAL A 100 -8.67 1.64 7.34
N LYS A 101 -7.71 1.13 8.10
CA LYS A 101 -6.43 1.78 8.34
C LYS A 101 -5.44 1.38 7.26
N ILE A 102 -4.82 2.36 6.59
CA ILE A 102 -3.64 2.12 5.77
C ILE A 102 -2.42 2.02 6.68
N ILE A 103 -1.68 0.92 6.56
CA ILE A 103 -0.47 0.71 7.37
C ILE A 103 0.79 1.07 6.59
N GLY A 104 0.79 0.98 5.26
CA GLY A 104 1.96 1.36 4.47
C GLY A 104 1.88 1.07 2.98
N LEU A 105 2.97 1.46 2.31
CA LEU A 105 3.27 1.13 0.92
C LEU A 105 4.30 0.00 0.92
N VAL A 106 4.12 -0.94 -0.01
CA VAL A 106 5.01 -2.06 -0.19
C VAL A 106 5.92 -1.77 -1.38
N GLU A 107 7.22 -1.94 -1.16
CA GLU A 107 8.29 -1.83 -2.15
C GLU A 107 9.02 -3.18 -2.27
#